data_AF-A0A1V4QLH9-F1
#
_entry.id   AF-A0A1V4QLH9-F1
#
_cell.length_a   1.000
_cell.length_b   1.000
_cell.length_c   1.000
_cell.angle_alpha   90.00
_cell.angle_beta   90.00
_cell.angle_gamma   90.00
#
_symmetry.space_group_name_H-M   'P 1'
#
loop_
_entity.id
_entity.type
_entity.pdbx_description
1 polymer ?
#
loop_
_entity_poly.entity_id
_entity_poly.type
_entity_poly.pdbx_seq_one_letter_code
_entity_poly.pdbx_strand_id
1 'polypeptide(L)'
;MEQPQSKAPGGPTGEEAIKELQAKVKAVAQGPDAELLRQLVDLLYDRYLEHDTEPLTEEDWIAIREGQEAINRGEFISWEELEKELDL
;
A
#
# COMPACT_ATOMS: atom_id res chain seq x y z
N MET A 1 16.30 -13.74 47.04
CA MET A 1 15.53 -12.49 46.83
C MET A 1 14.99 -12.57 45.42
N GLU A 2 13.73 -12.93 45.27
CA GLU A 2 13.06 -12.94 43.96
C GLU A 2 12.77 -11.48 43.58
N GLN A 3 13.22 -11.06 42.39
CA GLN A 3 12.87 -9.75 41.86
C GLN A 3 11.38 -9.74 41.49
N PRO A 4 10.62 -8.67 41.81
CA PRO A 4 9.24 -8.58 41.36
C PRO A 4 9.23 -8.34 39.85
N GLN A 5 8.56 -9.22 39.11
CA GLN A 5 8.28 -9.01 37.71
C GLN A 5 7.48 -7.71 37.54
N SER A 6 8.11 -6.71 36.92
CA SER A 6 7.47 -5.51 36.43
C SER A 6 6.42 -5.91 35.37
N LYS A 7 5.14 -5.95 35.76
CA LYS A 7 4.04 -5.97 34.79
C LYS A 7 4.08 -4.67 33.99
N ALA A 8 4.55 -4.75 32.74
CA ALA A 8 4.29 -3.70 31.77
C ALA A 8 2.76 -3.50 31.65
N PRO A 9 2.25 -2.26 31.53
CA PRO A 9 0.81 -2.06 31.35
C PRO A 9 0.42 -2.70 30.02
N GLY A 10 -0.48 -3.69 30.10
CA GLY A 10 -0.99 -4.39 28.93
C GLY A 10 -1.59 -3.38 27.97
N GLY A 11 -1.10 -3.38 26.73
CA GLY A 11 -1.76 -2.68 25.64
C GLY A 11 -3.20 -3.21 25.47
N PRO A 12 -4.08 -2.43 24.82
CA PRO A 12 -5.45 -2.86 24.59
C PRO A 12 -5.44 -4.24 23.94
N THR A 13 -6.30 -5.12 24.44
CA THR A 13 -6.54 -6.42 23.82
C THR A 13 -7.00 -6.18 22.37
N GLY A 14 -6.78 -7.15 21.48
CA GLY A 14 -7.19 -7.00 20.07
C GLY A 14 -8.67 -6.63 19.90
N GLU A 15 -9.52 -7.08 20.81
CA GLU A 15 -10.95 -6.75 20.83
C GLU A 15 -11.23 -5.28 21.22
N GLU A 16 -10.48 -4.74 22.20
CA GLU A 16 -10.60 -3.34 22.62
C GLU A 16 -10.11 -2.38 21.53
N ALA A 17 -9.01 -2.72 20.86
CA ALA A 17 -8.47 -1.94 19.74
C ALA A 17 -9.47 -1.86 18.56
N ILE A 18 -10.15 -2.97 18.25
CA ILE A 18 -11.18 -3.00 17.19
C ILE A 18 -12.39 -2.13 17.58
N LYS A 19 -12.85 -2.21 18.84
CA LYS A 19 -13.96 -1.37 19.32
C LYS A 19 -13.62 0.12 19.27
N GLU A 20 -12.39 0.47 19.65
CA GLU A 20 -11.90 1.85 19.58
C GLU A 20 -11.84 2.36 18.13
N LEU A 21 -11.32 1.54 17.20
CA LEU A 21 -11.30 1.88 15.78
C LEU A 21 -12.72 2.09 15.23
N GLN A 22 -13.66 1.20 15.54
CA GLN A 22 -15.05 1.34 15.13
C GLN A 22 -15.69 2.62 15.67
N ALA A 23 -15.40 2.99 16.93
CA ALA A 23 -15.89 4.23 17.52
C ALA A 23 -15.36 5.47 16.78
N LYS A 24 -14.06 5.49 16.45
CA LYS A 24 -13.43 6.57 15.68
C LYS A 24 -14.02 6.70 14.28
N VAL A 25 -14.17 5.59 13.56
CA VAL A 25 -14.77 5.56 12.22
C VAL A 25 -16.20 6.08 12.26
N LYS A 26 -17.02 5.65 13.24
CA LYS A 26 -18.39 6.15 13.42
C LYS A 26 -18.43 7.65 13.68
N ALA A 27 -17.54 8.17 14.52
CA ALA A 27 -17.49 9.59 14.83
C ALA A 27 -17.18 10.44 13.58
N VAL A 28 -16.26 10.00 12.72
CA VAL A 28 -15.94 10.67 11.45
C VAL A 28 -17.09 10.54 10.46
N ALA A 29 -17.67 9.34 10.31
CA ALA A 29 -18.78 9.08 9.39
C ALA A 29 -20.08 9.81 9.74
N GLN A 30 -20.26 10.23 11.00
CA GLN A 30 -21.41 11.03 11.44
C GLN A 30 -21.07 12.54 11.54
N GLY A 31 -19.80 12.89 11.29
CA GLY A 31 -19.30 14.25 11.36
C GLY A 31 -19.38 15.00 10.02
N PRO A 32 -18.92 16.25 9.99
CA PRO A 32 -18.91 17.06 8.76
C PRO A 32 -18.00 16.49 7.66
N ASP A 33 -17.00 15.68 8.03
CA ASP A 33 -16.01 15.11 7.12
C ASP A 33 -16.39 13.71 6.60
N ALA A 34 -17.63 13.26 6.83
CA ALA A 34 -18.10 11.93 6.42
C ALA A 34 -17.91 11.65 4.91
N GLU A 35 -18.12 12.68 4.09
CA GLU A 35 -17.95 12.59 2.63
C GLU A 35 -16.48 12.39 2.23
N LEU A 36 -15.55 13.02 2.95
CA LEU A 36 -14.11 12.82 2.72
C LEU A 36 -13.68 11.39 3.06
N LEU A 37 -14.21 10.83 4.16
CA LEU A 37 -13.96 9.43 4.52
C LEU A 37 -14.50 8.48 3.43
N ARG A 38 -15.68 8.76 2.88
CA ARG A 38 -16.26 7.97 1.78
C ARG A 38 -15.37 8.00 0.55
N GLN A 39 -14.96 9.19 0.09
CA GLN A 39 -14.08 9.34 -1.07
C GLN A 39 -12.73 8.66 -0.88
N LEU A 40 -12.17 8.68 0.34
CA LEU A 40 -10.94 7.97 0.66
C LEU A 40 -11.13 6.45 0.54
N VAL A 41 -12.23 5.91 1.06
CA VAL A 41 -12.52 4.47 0.96
C VAL A 41 -12.74 4.06 -0.49
N ASP A 42 -13.51 4.83 -1.26
CA ASP A 42 -13.75 4.59 -2.68
C ASP A 42 -12.42 4.58 -3.45
N LEU A 43 -11.56 5.57 -3.25
CA LEU A 43 -10.23 5.62 -3.89
C LEU A 43 -9.36 4.41 -3.55
N LEU A 44 -9.38 3.95 -2.30
CA LEU A 44 -8.60 2.79 -1.87
C LEU A 44 -9.16 1.49 -2.46
N TYR A 45 -10.48 1.38 -2.61
CA TYR A 45 -11.14 0.19 -3.16
C TYR A 45 -11.07 0.16 -4.69
N ASP A 46 -11.22 1.30 -5.36
CA ASP A 46 -11.07 1.42 -6.82
C ASP A 46 -9.62 1.12 -7.22
N ARG A 47 -8.62 1.65 -6.50
CA ARG A 47 -7.22 1.25 -6.71
C ARG A 47 -7.00 -0.24 -6.50
N TYR A 48 -7.73 -0.87 -5.58
CA TYR A 48 -7.63 -2.31 -5.35
C TYR A 48 -8.26 -3.13 -6.50
N LEU A 49 -9.26 -2.59 -7.20
CA LEU A 49 -9.92 -3.25 -8.33
C LEU A 49 -9.23 -2.99 -9.66
N GLU A 50 -8.67 -1.80 -9.87
CA GLU A 50 -8.01 -1.40 -11.12
C GLU A 50 -6.55 -1.84 -11.21
N HIS A 51 -5.86 -2.02 -10.09
CA HIS A 51 -4.46 -2.42 -10.07
C HIS A 51 -4.29 -3.87 -9.61
N ASP A 52 -3.24 -4.51 -10.12
CA ASP A 52 -2.74 -5.74 -9.53
C ASP A 52 -2.32 -5.46 -8.08
N THR A 53 -2.89 -6.22 -7.15
CA THR A 53 -2.66 -6.08 -5.72
C THR A 53 -1.63 -7.07 -5.21
N GLU A 54 -1.16 -7.95 -6.09
CA GLU A 54 -0.04 -8.83 -5.79
C GLU A 54 1.21 -7.98 -5.56
N PRO A 55 1.88 -8.15 -4.40
CA PRO A 55 3.18 -7.53 -4.20
C PRO A 55 4.12 -7.95 -5.32
N LEU A 56 4.91 -6.99 -5.82
CA LEU A 56 5.99 -7.28 -6.77
C LEU A 56 6.85 -8.43 -6.25
N THR A 57 7.03 -9.44 -7.08
CA THR A 57 7.90 -10.58 -6.81
C THR A 57 9.36 -10.13 -6.77
N GLU A 58 10.25 -10.98 -6.27
CA GLU A 58 11.69 -10.69 -6.33
C GLU A 58 12.16 -10.55 -7.79
N GLU A 59 11.58 -11.32 -8.72
CA GLU A 59 11.88 -11.24 -10.15
C GLU A 59 11.46 -9.88 -10.72
N ASP A 60 10.30 -9.35 -10.34
CA ASP A 60 9.85 -8.02 -10.77
C ASP A 60 10.81 -6.93 -10.26
N TRP A 61 11.25 -7.02 -9.01
CA TRP A 61 12.22 -6.08 -8.45
C TRP A 61 13.59 -6.14 -9.14
N ILE A 62 14.02 -7.35 -9.53
CA ILE A 62 15.23 -7.53 -10.33
C ILE A 62 15.05 -6.87 -11.70
N ALA A 63 13.95 -7.14 -12.41
CA ALA A 63 13.68 -6.56 -13.72
C ALA A 63 13.62 -5.03 -13.69
N ILE A 64 12.97 -4.44 -12.67
CA ILE A 64 12.94 -2.98 -12.46
C ILE A 64 14.36 -2.43 -12.28
N ARG A 65 15.19 -3.08 -11.47
CA ARG A 65 16.57 -2.64 -11.22
C ARG A 65 17.42 -2.72 -12.48
N GLU A 66 17.35 -3.83 -13.20
CA GLU A 66 18.08 -4.03 -14.45
C GLU A 66 17.68 -3.00 -15.52
N GLY A 67 16.38 -2.74 -15.65
CA GLY A 67 15.86 -1.70 -16.55
C GLY A 67 16.39 -0.31 -16.20
N GLN A 68 16.42 0.05 -14.90
CA GLN A 68 16.99 1.31 -14.44
C GLN A 68 18.48 1.43 -14.77
N GLU A 69 19.24 0.36 -14.60
CA GLU A 69 20.66 0.32 -14.94
C GLU A 69 20.89 0.40 -16.46
N ALA A 70 20.07 -0.27 -17.27
CA ALA A 70 20.12 -0.19 -18.73
C ALA A 70 19.89 1.24 -19.22
N ILE A 71 18.88 1.94 -18.68
CA ILE A 71 18.63 3.36 -18.97
C ILE A 71 19.87 4.21 -18.63
N ASN A 72 20.49 3.99 -17.47
CA ASN A 72 21.69 4.73 -17.06
C ASN A 72 22.90 4.46 -17.97
N ARG A 73 22.99 3.27 -18.59
CA ARG A 73 24.02 2.94 -19.58
C ARG A 73 23.67 3.43 -20.99
N GLY A 74 22.48 3.98 -21.21
CA GLY A 74 21.99 4.36 -22.53
C GLY A 74 21.50 3.16 -23.36
N GLU A 75 21.28 2.01 -22.72
CA GLU A 75 20.76 0.78 -23.33
C GLU A 75 19.23 0.81 -23.28
N PHE A 76 18.63 1.72 -24.04
CA PHE A 76 17.19 1.82 -24.21
C PHE A 76 16.87 2.18 -25.66
N ILE A 77 15.65 1.85 -26.08
CA ILE A 77 15.12 2.28 -27.38
C ILE A 77 13.92 3.21 -27.15
N SER A 78 13.67 4.08 -28.12
CA SER A 78 12.45 4.89 -28.13
C SER A 78 11.22 4.02 -28.36
N TRP A 79 10.06 4.55 -28.00
CA TRP A 79 8.79 3.87 -28.24
C TRP A 79 8.55 3.65 -29.75
N GLU A 80 8.88 4.65 -30.57
CA GLU A 80 8.75 4.56 -32.03
C GLU A 80 9.68 3.50 -32.65
N GLU A 81 10.88 3.32 -32.09
CA GLU A 81 11.80 2.25 -32.52
C GLU A 81 11.25 0.87 -32.13
N LEU A 82 10.70 0.74 -30.92
CA LEU A 82 10.10 -0.51 -30.44
C LEU A 82 8.87 -0.92 -31.27
N GLU A 83 7.95 0.01 -31.55
CA GLU A 83 6.77 -0.25 -32.38
C GLU A 83 7.16 -0.80 -33.75
N LYS A 84 8.18 -0.19 -34.37
CA LYS A 84 8.71 -0.63 -35.66
C LYS A 84 9.33 -2.03 -35.61
N GLU A 85 10.02 -2.39 -34.52
CA GLU A 85 10.60 -3.73 -34.34
C GLU A 85 9.53 -4.80 -34.10
N LEU A 86 8.45 -4.44 -33.41
CA LEU A 86 7.35 -5.34 -33.06
C LEU A 86 6.21 -5.39 -34.10
N ASP A 87 6.27 -4.56 -35.14
CA ASP A 87 5.19 -4.38 -36.14
C ASP A 87 3.85 -4.01 -35.49
N LEU A 88 3.91 -3.10 -34.50
CA LEU A 88 2.77 -2.55 -33.76
C LEU A 88 2.27 -1.22 -34.33
#